data_AF-A0A174TJ40-F1
#
_entry.id   AF-A0A174TJ40-F1
#
_cell.length_a   1.000
_cell.length_b   1.000
_cell.length_c   1.000
_cell.angle_alpha   90.00
_cell.angle_beta   90.00
_cell.angle_gamma   90.00
#
_symmetry.space_group_name_H-M   'P 1'
#
loop_
_entity.id
_entity.type
_entity.pdbx_description
1 polymer ?
#
loop_
_entity_poly.entity_id
_entity_poly.type
_entity_poly.pdbx_seq_one_letter_code
_entity_poly.pdbx_strand_id
1 'polypeptide(L)'
;MKRSETIIIENVLYQNLFGANPSLAKEYGTTEVTIQRKKQKRELVDFMSYDPRKDIFRCYEIKVSMNDFHSKAAKSWYGNYNYLVLSRELYMQQSLEEWKEQVPKHVGIIFVNVDAEYKHKKVVKRPEYIDIPKEEKELLKRSLIRTLFYQNDKNRKKE
;
A
#
# COMPACT_ATOMS: atom_id res chain seq x y z
N MET A 1 0.34 2.23 -19.43
CA MET A 1 1.67 2.28 -18.79
C MET A 1 1.49 2.83 -17.38
N LYS A 2 2.18 2.30 -16.37
CA LYS A 2 2.08 2.82 -14.99
C LYS A 2 2.74 4.19 -14.90
N ARG A 3 2.13 5.12 -14.17
CA ARG A 3 2.66 6.48 -13.98
C ARG A 3 3.98 6.45 -13.20
N SER A 4 4.91 7.36 -13.51
CA SER A 4 6.23 7.40 -12.88
C SER A 4 6.13 7.69 -11.38
N GLU A 5 5.19 8.55 -10.99
CA GLU A 5 4.92 8.90 -9.59
C GLU A 5 4.49 7.67 -8.79
N THR A 6 3.64 6.81 -9.37
CA THR A 6 3.22 5.54 -8.73
C THR A 6 4.41 4.62 -8.51
N ILE A 7 5.28 4.44 -9.52
CA ILE A 7 6.49 3.60 -9.41
C ILE A 7 7.41 4.14 -8.31
N ILE A 8 7.57 5.45 -8.22
CA ILE A 8 8.38 6.09 -7.17
C ILE A 8 7.80 5.81 -5.78
N ILE A 9 6.49 5.97 -5.60
CA ILE A 9 5.82 5.70 -4.34
C ILE A 9 6.01 4.23 -3.94
N GLU A 10 5.80 3.30 -4.86
CA GLU A 10 5.97 1.86 -4.62
C GLU A 10 7.40 1.52 -4.20
N ASN A 11 8.40 2.12 -4.86
CA ASN A 11 9.80 1.95 -4.48
C ASN A 11 10.07 2.50 -3.07
N VAL A 12 9.53 3.68 -2.73
CA VAL A 12 9.66 4.23 -1.37
C VAL A 12 9.01 3.28 -0.35
N LEU A 13 7.81 2.76 -0.61
CA LEU A 13 7.14 1.80 0.27
C LEU A 13 7.96 0.50 0.42
N TYR A 14 8.51 0.00 -0.68
CA TYR A 14 9.36 -1.21 -0.69
C TYR A 14 10.63 -1.03 0.12
N GLN A 15 11.36 0.07 -0.05
CA GLN A 15 12.58 0.34 0.73
C GLN A 15 12.29 0.42 2.24
N ASN A 16 11.09 0.86 2.63
CA ASN A 16 10.68 0.90 4.04
C ASN A 16 10.39 -0.47 4.66
N LEU A 17 10.32 -1.54 3.85
CA LEU A 17 10.21 -2.90 4.37
C LEU A 17 11.50 -3.35 5.07
N PHE A 18 12.62 -2.69 4.74
CA PHE A 18 13.92 -2.99 5.29
C PHE A 18 14.21 -2.15 6.53
N GLY A 19 15.11 -2.68 7.38
CA GLY A 19 15.59 -1.96 8.55
C GLY A 19 16.84 -1.15 8.26
N ALA A 20 17.66 -0.95 9.30
CA ALA A 20 19.03 -0.48 9.12
C ALA A 20 19.89 -1.47 8.30
N ASN A 21 19.51 -2.76 8.30
CA ASN A 21 20.13 -3.76 7.45
C ASN A 21 19.31 -3.94 6.15
N PRO A 22 19.84 -3.55 4.97
CA PRO A 22 19.17 -3.73 3.68
C PRO A 22 19.17 -5.19 3.21
N SER A 23 19.97 -6.08 3.79
CA SER A 23 20.00 -7.51 3.42
C SER A 23 18.89 -8.33 4.10
N LEU A 24 18.17 -7.74 5.07
CA LEU A 24 17.15 -8.45 5.84
C LEU A 24 15.90 -7.58 6.00
N ALA A 25 14.85 -7.94 5.26
CA ALA A 25 13.56 -7.28 5.37
C ALA A 25 12.95 -7.51 6.75
N LYS A 26 12.44 -6.44 7.38
CA LYS A 26 11.64 -6.49 8.61
C LYS A 26 10.20 -6.89 8.32
N GLU A 27 9.71 -6.51 7.15
CA GLU A 27 8.37 -6.81 6.64
C GLU A 27 8.48 -7.42 5.25
N TYR A 28 7.52 -8.25 4.87
CA TYR A 28 7.42 -8.80 3.52
C TYR A 28 6.30 -8.10 2.79
N GLY A 29 6.54 -7.61 1.57
CA GLY A 29 5.54 -6.82 0.88
C GLY A 29 5.81 -6.69 -0.60
N THR A 30 4.75 -6.37 -1.35
CA THR A 30 4.83 -6.13 -2.78
C THR A 30 3.61 -5.34 -3.29
N THR A 31 3.67 -4.97 -4.56
CA THR A 31 2.64 -4.24 -5.29
C THR A 31 1.57 -5.17 -5.86
N GLU A 32 0.41 -4.59 -6.18
CA GLU A 32 -0.67 -5.23 -6.96
C GLU A 32 -1.13 -6.58 -6.37
N VAL A 33 -1.28 -6.61 -5.05
CA VAL A 33 -1.71 -7.81 -4.34
C VAL A 33 -3.20 -8.03 -4.57
N THR A 34 -3.51 -9.16 -5.18
CA THR A 34 -4.88 -9.51 -5.55
C THR A 34 -5.56 -10.26 -4.43
N ILE A 35 -6.67 -9.70 -3.94
CA ILE A 35 -7.55 -10.32 -2.95
C ILE A 35 -8.74 -10.93 -3.68
N GLN A 36 -8.94 -12.23 -3.49
CA GLN A 36 -10.02 -12.97 -4.15
C GLN A 36 -10.78 -13.80 -3.11
N ARG A 37 -11.99 -13.34 -2.76
CA ARG A 37 -12.94 -14.10 -1.94
C ARG A 37 -13.86 -14.93 -2.82
N LYS A 38 -14.41 -16.01 -2.26
CA LYS A 38 -15.34 -16.90 -2.97
C LYS A 38 -16.60 -16.10 -3.34
N LYS A 39 -17.00 -16.13 -4.63
CA LYS A 39 -18.16 -15.40 -5.17
C LYS A 39 -18.10 -13.87 -5.07
N GLN A 40 -16.95 -13.28 -4.78
CA GLN A 40 -16.77 -11.83 -4.79
C GLN A 40 -15.94 -11.39 -5.99
N LYS A 41 -16.08 -10.11 -6.37
CA LYS A 41 -15.23 -9.52 -7.39
C LYS A 41 -13.78 -9.50 -6.88
N ARG A 42 -12.85 -9.59 -7.82
CA ARG A 42 -11.44 -9.43 -7.56
C ARG A 42 -11.17 -8.02 -7.08
N GLU A 43 -10.47 -7.89 -5.97
CA GLU A 43 -10.04 -6.61 -5.41
C GLU A 43 -8.50 -6.54 -5.47
N LEU A 44 -7.96 -5.32 -5.61
CA LEU A 44 -6.53 -5.08 -5.77
C LEU A 44 -6.06 -4.11 -4.68
N VAL A 45 -5.08 -4.55 -3.91
CA VAL A 45 -4.34 -3.69 -2.98
C VAL A 45 -3.11 -3.19 -3.74
N ASP A 46 -2.95 -1.87 -3.87
CA ASP A 46 -1.84 -1.30 -4.65
C ASP A 46 -0.48 -1.69 -4.09
N PHE A 47 -0.33 -1.67 -2.76
CA PHE A 47 0.82 -2.23 -2.07
C PHE A 47 0.41 -2.83 -0.73
N MET A 48 0.94 -4.00 -0.38
CA MET A 48 0.70 -4.66 0.91
C MET A 48 2.02 -5.03 1.56
N SER A 49 2.11 -4.84 2.88
CA SER A 49 3.19 -5.39 3.71
C SER A 49 2.66 -6.25 4.87
N TYR A 50 3.51 -7.17 5.33
CA TYR A 50 3.26 -8.07 6.44
C TYR A 50 4.48 -8.09 7.39
N ASP A 51 4.27 -7.73 8.65
CA ASP A 51 5.22 -7.92 9.74
C ASP A 51 4.96 -9.31 10.37
N PRO A 52 5.82 -10.31 10.10
CA PRO A 52 5.63 -11.67 10.61
C PRO A 52 5.87 -11.79 12.11
N ARG A 53 6.57 -10.84 12.75
CA ARG A 53 6.86 -10.89 14.19
C ARG A 53 5.68 -10.45 15.02
N LYS A 54 4.90 -9.51 14.48
CA LYS A 54 3.72 -8.94 15.14
C LYS A 54 2.40 -9.45 14.59
N ASP A 55 2.46 -10.22 13.49
CA ASP A 55 1.30 -10.66 12.72
C ASP A 55 0.41 -9.47 12.30
N ILE A 56 1.05 -8.45 11.70
CA ILE A 56 0.42 -7.18 11.30
C ILE A 56 0.48 -7.02 9.79
N PHE A 57 -0.68 -6.81 9.17
CA PHE A 57 -0.80 -6.41 7.78
C PHE A 57 -0.95 -4.90 7.63
N ARG A 58 -0.33 -4.34 6.59
CA ARG A 58 -0.56 -2.95 6.17
C ARG A 58 -0.97 -2.92 4.71
N CYS A 59 -2.09 -2.25 4.43
CA CYS A 59 -2.55 -2.03 3.06
C CYS A 59 -2.41 -0.55 2.70
N TYR A 60 -1.94 -0.31 1.49
CA TYR A 60 -1.68 1.02 0.95
C TYR A 60 -2.44 1.17 -0.36
N GLU A 61 -3.27 2.21 -0.43
CA GLU A 61 -3.95 2.66 -1.65
C GLU A 61 -3.20 3.88 -2.18
N ILE A 62 -2.70 3.83 -3.41
CA ILE A 62 -1.83 4.85 -3.99
C ILE A 62 -2.64 5.69 -4.98
N LYS A 63 -2.71 7.01 -4.75
CA LYS A 63 -3.34 7.97 -5.67
C LYS A 63 -2.36 9.07 -6.04
N VAL A 64 -2.25 9.37 -7.33
CA VAL A 64 -1.32 10.39 -7.85
C VAL A 64 -2.03 11.52 -8.60
N SER A 65 -3.34 11.39 -8.84
CA SER A 65 -4.22 12.46 -9.33
C SER A 65 -5.61 12.41 -8.70
N MET A 66 -6.38 13.51 -8.79
CA MET A 66 -7.78 13.53 -8.34
C MET A 66 -8.67 12.57 -9.12
N ASN A 67 -8.38 12.36 -10.40
CA ASN A 67 -9.08 11.36 -11.22
C ASN A 67 -8.89 9.95 -10.66
N ASP A 68 -7.67 9.61 -10.23
CA ASP A 68 -7.40 8.32 -9.57
C ASP A 68 -8.18 8.24 -8.25
N PHE A 69 -8.19 9.33 -7.47
CA PHE A 69 -8.80 9.39 -6.15
C PHE A 69 -10.32 9.19 -6.20
N HIS A 70 -10.98 9.82 -7.16
CA HIS A 70 -12.43 9.69 -7.41
C HIS A 70 -12.82 8.50 -8.30
N SER A 71 -11.86 7.65 -8.68
CA SER A 71 -12.18 6.43 -9.42
C SER A 71 -13.18 5.54 -8.66
N LYS A 72 -14.05 4.85 -9.42
CA LYS A 72 -15.06 3.91 -8.88
C LYS A 72 -14.45 2.59 -8.37
N ALA A 73 -13.13 2.45 -8.39
CA ALA A 73 -12.46 1.26 -7.89
C ALA A 73 -12.71 1.11 -6.38
N ALA A 74 -12.95 -0.12 -5.94
CA ALA A 74 -13.05 -0.42 -4.52
C ALA A 74 -11.71 -0.09 -3.86
N LYS A 75 -11.75 0.66 -2.75
CA LYS A 75 -10.58 1.00 -1.95
C LYS A 75 -10.29 -0.14 -0.99
N SER A 76 -9.07 -0.66 -1.03
CA SER A 76 -8.73 -1.95 -0.42
C SER A 76 -8.20 -1.82 1.02
N TRP A 77 -9.09 -1.52 1.98
CA TRP A 77 -8.76 -1.30 3.40
C TRP A 77 -8.78 -2.58 4.26
N TYR A 78 -8.02 -3.60 3.88
CA TYR A 78 -8.05 -4.90 4.57
C TYR A 78 -6.97 -5.09 5.64
N GLY A 79 -6.04 -4.15 5.80
CA GLY A 79 -4.89 -4.28 6.72
C GLY A 79 -5.24 -3.91 8.15
N ASN A 80 -4.39 -4.34 9.10
CA ASN A 80 -4.49 -3.88 10.49
C ASN A 80 -4.24 -2.37 10.58
N TYR A 81 -3.38 -1.87 9.68
CA TYR A 81 -3.25 -0.45 9.39
C TYR A 81 -3.49 -0.23 7.90
N ASN A 82 -4.24 0.82 7.59
CA ASN A 82 -4.62 1.16 6.22
C ASN A 82 -4.17 2.58 5.91
N TYR A 83 -3.67 2.81 4.71
CA TYR A 83 -3.10 4.10 4.32
C TYR A 83 -3.55 4.54 2.94
N LEU A 84 -4.08 5.76 2.84
CA LEU A 84 -4.07 6.50 1.58
C LEU A 84 -2.67 7.10 1.39
N VAL A 85 -2.03 6.79 0.27
CA VAL A 85 -0.71 7.30 -0.10
C VAL A 85 -0.84 8.22 -1.30
N LEU A 86 -0.43 9.46 -1.13
CA LEU A 86 -0.57 10.53 -2.13
C LEU A 86 0.80 10.93 -2.68
N SER A 87 0.86 11.31 -3.95
CA SER A 87 1.96 12.16 -4.43
C SER A 87 1.92 13.50 -3.68
N ARG A 88 3.07 14.15 -3.49
CA ARG A 88 3.14 15.47 -2.86
C ARG A 88 2.26 16.48 -3.62
N GLU A 89 2.30 16.48 -4.94
CA GLU A 89 1.48 17.36 -5.77
C GLU A 89 -0.02 17.17 -5.50
N LEU A 90 -0.50 15.92 -5.50
CA LEU A 90 -1.90 15.63 -5.20
C LEU A 90 -2.26 16.06 -3.78
N TYR A 91 -1.43 15.72 -2.79
CA TYR A 91 -1.66 16.10 -1.40
C TYR A 91 -1.84 17.62 -1.23
N MET A 92 -1.06 18.43 -1.97
CA MET A 92 -1.12 19.89 -1.89
C MET A 92 -2.36 20.53 -2.56
N GLN A 93 -3.19 19.76 -3.26
CA GLN A 93 -4.38 20.30 -3.95
C GLN A 93 -5.51 20.68 -2.99
N GLN A 94 -5.49 20.18 -1.75
CA GLN A 94 -6.50 20.46 -0.73
C GLN A 94 -5.90 20.37 0.67
N SER A 95 -6.61 20.90 1.66
CA SER A 95 -6.19 20.86 3.06
C SER A 95 -6.18 19.44 3.64
N LEU A 96 -5.44 19.26 4.73
CA LEU A 96 -5.43 17.98 5.45
C LEU A 96 -6.82 17.63 6.02
N GLU A 97 -7.59 18.64 6.40
CA GLU A 97 -8.96 18.52 6.91
C GLU A 97 -9.89 17.97 5.82
N GLU A 98 -9.86 18.52 4.61
CA GLU A 98 -10.61 17.99 3.47
C GLU A 98 -10.19 16.56 3.12
N TRP A 99 -8.90 16.21 3.24
CA TRP A 99 -8.47 14.83 3.04
C TRP A 99 -9.03 13.88 4.10
N LYS A 100 -9.04 14.31 5.38
CA LYS A 100 -9.55 13.50 6.50
C LYS A 100 -11.03 13.20 6.35
N GLU A 101 -11.81 14.14 5.81
CA GLU A 101 -13.26 13.97 5.58
C GLU A 101 -13.56 12.95 4.47
N GLN A 102 -12.65 12.80 3.50
CA GLN A 102 -12.84 11.93 2.33
C GLN A 102 -12.31 10.50 2.51
N VAL A 103 -11.76 10.17 3.69
CA VAL A 103 -11.29 8.82 4.02
C VAL A 103 -11.88 8.32 5.35
N PRO A 104 -12.06 7.00 5.52
CA PRO A 104 -12.49 6.46 6.81
C PRO A 104 -11.58 6.89 7.96
N LYS A 105 -12.14 7.05 9.18
CA LYS A 105 -11.41 7.51 10.37
C LYS A 105 -10.13 6.71 10.62
N HIS A 106 -10.20 5.39 10.50
CA HIS A 106 -9.09 4.46 10.75
C HIS A 106 -7.97 4.49 9.70
N VAL A 107 -8.17 5.13 8.54
CA VAL A 107 -7.19 5.18 7.45
C VAL A 107 -6.19 6.32 7.70
N GLY A 108 -4.91 6.00 7.74
CA GLY A 108 -3.82 6.98 7.78
C GLY A 108 -3.61 7.65 6.41
N ILE A 109 -2.96 8.81 6.42
CA ILE A 109 -2.59 9.52 5.19
C ILE A 109 -1.08 9.73 5.18
N ILE A 110 -0.48 9.35 4.07
CA ILE A 110 0.94 9.51 3.77
C ILE A 110 1.04 10.34 2.49
N PHE A 111 1.94 11.32 2.44
CA PHE A 111 2.41 11.83 1.16
C PHE A 111 3.85 11.41 0.91
N VAL A 112 4.21 11.25 -0.36
CA VAL A 112 5.57 10.98 -0.82
C VAL A 112 6.03 12.13 -1.69
N ASN A 113 7.19 12.69 -1.36
CA ASN A 113 7.83 13.68 -2.21
C ASN A 113 8.53 12.96 -3.37
N VAL A 114 7.92 12.98 -4.55
CA VAL A 114 8.40 12.25 -5.74
C VAL A 114 9.49 13.00 -6.50
N ASP A 115 9.54 14.33 -6.36
CA ASP A 115 10.43 15.25 -7.09
C ASP A 115 11.70 15.63 -6.32
N ALA A 116 11.81 15.20 -5.06
CA ALA A 116 13.00 15.48 -4.26
C ALA A 116 14.18 14.59 -4.67
N GLU A 117 15.39 15.16 -4.61
CA GLU A 117 16.65 14.40 -4.71
C GLU A 117 16.66 13.21 -3.75
N TYR A 118 16.15 13.43 -2.53
CA TYR A 118 15.89 12.39 -1.53
C TYR A 118 14.39 12.15 -1.37
N LYS A 119 13.89 11.15 -2.10
CA LYS A 119 12.52 10.65 -2.02
C LYS A 119 12.23 10.17 -0.61
N HIS A 120 11.30 10.85 0.06
CA HIS A 120 10.87 10.49 1.41
C HIS A 120 9.36 10.52 1.54
N LYS A 121 8.84 9.77 2.51
CA LYS A 121 7.43 9.76 2.88
C LYS A 121 7.22 10.52 4.19
N LYS A 122 6.07 11.17 4.34
CA LYS A 122 5.62 11.78 5.59
C LYS A 122 4.22 11.30 5.93
N VAL A 123 4.04 10.84 7.17
CA VAL A 123 2.71 10.53 7.72
C VAL A 123 2.08 11.82 8.22
N VAL A 124 0.97 12.23 7.62
CA VAL A 124 0.23 13.46 7.97
C VAL A 124 -1.06 13.18 8.74
N LYS A 125 -1.58 11.96 8.64
CA LYS A 125 -2.63 11.43 9.51
C LYS A 125 -2.21 10.02 9.93
N ARG A 126 -2.17 9.76 11.24
CA ARG A 126 -1.87 8.41 11.76
C ARG A 126 -3.08 7.49 11.52
N PRO A 127 -2.87 6.23 11.11
CA PRO A 127 -3.95 5.25 11.05
C PRO A 127 -4.37 4.81 12.45
N GLU A 128 -5.55 4.23 12.56
CA GLU A 128 -5.99 3.50 13.75
C GLU A 128 -5.78 1.99 13.50
N TYR A 129 -5.50 1.25 14.58
CA TYR A 129 -5.40 -0.20 14.49
C TYR A 129 -6.80 -0.80 14.32
N ILE A 130 -6.93 -1.68 13.33
CA ILE A 130 -8.12 -2.51 13.12
C ILE A 130 -7.75 -3.96 13.44
N ASP A 131 -8.53 -4.58 14.32
CA ASP A 131 -8.44 -6.02 14.53
C ASP A 131 -9.06 -6.76 13.34
N ILE A 132 -8.40 -7.82 12.91
CA ILE A 132 -8.78 -8.58 11.72
C ILE A 132 -8.99 -10.03 12.11
N PRO A 133 -10.13 -10.64 11.74
CA PRO A 133 -10.35 -12.06 11.97
C PRO A 133 -9.24 -12.92 11.40
N LYS A 134 -8.88 -13.98 12.12
CA LYS A 134 -7.80 -14.91 11.72
C LYS A 134 -7.96 -15.41 10.28
N GLU A 135 -9.19 -15.73 9.87
CA GLU A 135 -9.49 -16.20 8.51
C GLU A 135 -9.13 -15.17 7.44
N GLU A 136 -9.39 -13.89 7.72
CA GLU A 136 -9.06 -12.79 6.82
C GLU A 136 -7.55 -12.56 6.78
N LYS A 137 -6.85 -12.64 7.93
CA LYS A 137 -5.37 -12.61 7.94
C LYS A 137 -4.75 -13.73 7.09
N GLU A 138 -5.29 -14.95 7.18
CA GLU A 138 -4.84 -16.07 6.35
C GLU A 138 -5.10 -15.83 4.86
N LEU A 139 -6.23 -15.21 4.51
CA LEU A 139 -6.50 -14.79 3.13
C LEU A 139 -5.47 -13.78 2.63
N LEU A 140 -5.16 -12.74 3.41
CA LEU A 140 -4.15 -11.73 3.05
C LEU A 140 -2.77 -12.37 2.89
N LYS A 141 -2.38 -13.24 3.83
CA LYS A 141 -1.11 -13.97 3.79
C LYS A 141 -0.97 -14.81 2.52
N ARG A 142 -1.98 -15.63 2.20
CA ARG A 142 -1.99 -16.44 0.97
C ARG A 142 -1.96 -15.58 -0.29
N SER A 143 -2.70 -14.47 -0.29
CA SER A 143 -2.73 -13.53 -1.41
C SER A 143 -1.36 -12.89 -1.66
N LEU A 144 -0.70 -12.44 -0.60
CA LEU A 144 0.65 -11.87 -0.65
C LEU A 144 1.69 -12.89 -1.14
N ILE A 145 1.74 -14.08 -0.55
CA ILE A 145 2.67 -15.15 -0.94
C ILE A 145 2.50 -15.53 -2.41
N ARG A 146 1.25 -15.69 -2.85
CA ARG A 146 0.93 -16.00 -4.25
C ARG A 146 1.43 -14.91 -5.19
N THR A 147 1.19 -13.64 -4.88
CA THR A 147 1.65 -12.52 -5.71
C THR A 147 3.18 -12.47 -5.77
N LEU A 148 3.86 -12.59 -4.63
CA LEU A 148 5.32 -12.64 -4.55
C LEU A 148 5.90 -13.78 -5.40
N PHE A 149 5.31 -14.98 -5.30
CA PHE A 149 5.74 -16.14 -6.09
C PHE A 149 5.64 -15.87 -7.60
N TYR A 150 4.50 -15.35 -8.07
CA TYR A 150 4.32 -15.05 -9.49
C TYR A 150 5.20 -13.92 -10.00
N GLN A 151 5.44 -12.89 -9.20
CA GLN A 151 6.35 -11.81 -9.58
C GLN A 151 7.80 -12.32 -9.65
N ASN A 152 8.21 -13.18 -8.72
CA ASN A 152 9.52 -13.83 -8.76
C ASN A 152 9.68 -14.72 -10.00
N ASP A 153 8.69 -15.55 -10.32
CA ASP A 153 8.70 -16.37 -11.55
C ASP A 153 8.80 -15.51 -12.82
N LYS A 154 8.06 -14.40 -12.88
CA LYS A 154 8.16 -13.43 -13.99
C LYS A 154 9.55 -12.81 -14.10
N ASN A 155 10.21 -12.51 -12.99
CA ASN A 155 11.54 -11.92 -13.00
C ASN A 155 12.59 -12.94 -13.48
N ARG A 156 12.50 -14.19 -13.01
CA ARG A 156 13.38 -15.29 -13.46
C ARG A 156 13.30 -15.61 -14.96
N LYS A 157 12.16 -15.32 -15.60
CA LYS A 157 11.96 -15.53 -17.05
C LYS A 157 12.41 -14.37 -17.91
N LYS A 158 12.76 -13.23 -17.30
CA LYS A 158 13.29 -12.04 -18.00
C LYS A 158 14.82 -12.05 -18.05
N GLU A 159 15.44 -12.86 -17.22
CA GLU A 159 16.86 -13.23 -17.26
C GLU A 159 17.09 -14.30 -18.35
#